data_AF-A0A6H5KTZ7-F1
#
_entry.id   AF-A0A6H5KTZ7-F1
#
_cell.length_a   1.000
_cell.length_b   1.000
_cell.length_c   1.000
_cell.angle_alpha   90.00
_cell.angle_beta   90.00
_cell.angle_gamma   90.00
#
_symmetry.space_group_name_H-M   'P 1'
#
loop_
_entity.id
_entity.type
_entity.pdbx_description
1 polymer ?
#
loop_
_entity_poly.entity_id
_entity_poly.type
_entity_poly.pdbx_seq_one_letter_code
_entity_poly.pdbx_strand_id
1 'polypeptide(L)'
;MPSLETIGAQPSKRQVFAFDAVSYFLQAFAGEILLIFPIVYGFTNSAPFNTWNIEFALYFFPFIITGVLPTVAALGWQKTPSAKVMRDEQIWFATSFVQIYAVMHAVWGTITRKDPSNAWECKCPVWPLYLHFVAITTAVCFNTADWAARSYEKPWVWVSCIGSALFALHSLWPVVSFGLGVTMPEAFYTRVFGMLVVMTLVSLWLLGESG
;
A
#
# COMPACT_ATOMS: atom_id res chain seq x y z
N MET A 1 -31.69 28.08 -30.26
CA MET A 1 -30.36 27.97 -29.61
C MET A 1 -30.59 27.37 -28.23
N PRO A 2 -30.09 26.16 -27.93
CA PRO A 2 -30.17 25.63 -26.57
C PRO A 2 -29.30 26.52 -25.65
N SER A 3 -29.81 26.86 -24.47
CA SER A 3 -29.12 27.69 -23.49
C SER A 3 -27.83 27.02 -23.00
N LEU A 4 -26.78 27.84 -22.86
CA LEU A 4 -25.45 27.48 -22.34
C LEU A 4 -25.42 27.07 -20.85
N GLU A 5 -26.55 26.72 -20.26
CA GLU A 5 -26.67 26.42 -18.82
C GLU A 5 -26.36 24.97 -18.43
N THR A 6 -26.05 24.08 -19.39
CA THR A 6 -25.87 22.65 -19.12
C THR A 6 -24.42 22.20 -18.88
N ILE A 7 -23.44 23.11 -18.81
CA ILE A 7 -22.02 22.73 -18.64
C ILE A 7 -21.60 22.67 -17.14
N GLY A 8 -22.47 23.08 -16.20
CA GLY A 8 -22.10 23.26 -14.79
C GLY A 8 -22.94 22.50 -13.76
N ALA A 9 -23.64 21.43 -14.11
CA ALA A 9 -24.43 20.69 -13.14
C ALA A 9 -23.51 20.01 -12.12
N GLN A 10 -23.41 20.58 -10.90
CA GLN A 10 -22.70 19.93 -9.80
C GLN A 10 -23.31 18.54 -9.57
N PRO A 11 -22.48 17.47 -9.46
CA PRO A 11 -23.00 16.14 -9.23
C PRO A 11 -23.78 16.12 -7.92
N SER A 12 -24.98 15.56 -7.96
CA SER A 12 -25.79 15.36 -6.76
C SER A 12 -25.02 14.50 -5.75
N LYS A 13 -25.30 14.66 -4.45
CA LYS A 13 -24.63 13.87 -3.39
C LYS A 13 -24.64 12.36 -3.68
N ARG A 14 -25.74 11.85 -4.24
CA ARG A 14 -25.88 10.44 -4.64
C ARG A 14 -24.92 10.05 -5.77
N GLN A 15 -24.71 10.93 -6.76
CA GLN A 15 -23.75 10.69 -7.83
C GLN A 15 -22.31 10.68 -7.31
N VAL A 16 -21.98 11.54 -6.34
CA VAL A 16 -20.66 11.54 -5.69
C VAL A 16 -20.42 10.23 -4.94
N PHE A 17 -21.38 9.76 -4.13
CA PHE A 17 -21.26 8.47 -3.44
C PHE A 17 -21.20 7.26 -4.39
N ALA A 18 -21.98 7.29 -5.47
CA ALA A 18 -21.93 6.23 -6.48
C ALA A 18 -20.58 6.22 -7.21
N PHE A 19 -20.04 7.39 -7.52
CA PHE A 19 -18.71 7.52 -8.11
C PHE A 19 -17.62 7.03 -7.17
N ASP A 20 -17.67 7.40 -5.88
CA ASP A 20 -16.72 6.95 -4.86
C ASP A 20 -16.68 5.42 -4.77
N ALA A 21 -17.85 4.78 -4.68
CA ALA A 21 -17.99 3.33 -4.65
C ALA A 21 -17.42 2.63 -5.91
N VAL A 22 -17.55 3.24 -7.08
CA VAL A 22 -16.97 2.69 -8.33
C VAL A 22 -15.46 2.95 -8.40
N SER A 23 -15.01 4.12 -7.95
CA SER A 23 -13.59 4.49 -7.92
C SER A 23 -12.77 3.60 -7.00
N TYR A 24 -13.40 2.98 -6.01
CA TYR A 24 -12.77 1.98 -5.13
C TYR A 24 -12.11 0.84 -5.92
N PHE A 25 -12.71 0.40 -7.04
CA PHE A 25 -12.10 -0.61 -7.91
C PHE A 25 -10.84 -0.09 -8.62
N LEU A 26 -10.76 1.21 -8.93
CA LEU A 26 -9.56 1.83 -9.49
C LEU A 26 -8.46 1.98 -8.42
N GLN A 27 -8.85 2.24 -7.18
CA GLN A 27 -7.90 2.29 -6.06
C GLN A 27 -7.20 0.95 -5.85
N ALA A 28 -7.85 -0.18 -6.15
CA ALA A 28 -7.22 -1.51 -6.08
C ALA A 28 -5.98 -1.63 -6.98
N PHE A 29 -6.01 -1.05 -8.19
CA PHE A 29 -4.84 -1.00 -9.07
C PHE A 29 -3.71 -0.17 -8.48
N ALA A 30 -4.03 0.95 -7.84
CA ALA A 30 -3.03 1.74 -7.12
C ALA A 30 -2.43 0.95 -5.95
N GLY A 31 -3.24 0.17 -5.21
CA GLY A 31 -2.78 -0.75 -4.17
C GLY A 31 -1.77 -1.79 -4.68
N GLU A 32 -2.08 -2.46 -5.80
CA GLU A 32 -1.14 -3.42 -6.41
C GLU A 32 0.15 -2.76 -6.90
N ILE A 33 0.07 -1.56 -7.48
CA ILE A 33 1.26 -0.81 -7.90
C ILE A 33 2.17 -0.53 -6.68
N LEU A 34 1.58 -0.16 -5.54
CA LEU A 34 2.32 0.05 -4.30
C LEU A 34 2.97 -1.24 -3.76
N LEU A 35 2.37 -2.41 -3.99
CA LEU A 35 2.96 -3.71 -3.65
C LEU A 35 4.13 -4.08 -4.58
N ILE A 36 4.02 -3.75 -5.86
CA ILE A 36 5.01 -4.11 -6.90
C ILE A 36 6.25 -3.22 -6.83
N PHE A 37 6.10 -1.93 -6.51
CA PHE A 37 7.21 -0.98 -6.44
C PHE A 37 8.43 -1.43 -5.62
N PRO A 38 8.29 -1.87 -4.35
CA PRO A 38 9.43 -2.35 -3.58
C PRO A 38 10.08 -3.61 -4.18
N ILE A 39 9.31 -4.45 -4.88
CA ILE A 39 9.81 -5.64 -5.58
C ILE A 39 10.71 -5.22 -6.74
N VAL A 40 10.20 -4.36 -7.63
CA VAL A 40 10.94 -3.86 -8.80
C VAL A 40 12.22 -3.18 -8.36
N TYR A 41 12.15 -2.30 -7.36
CA TYR A 41 13.34 -1.64 -6.83
C TYR A 41 14.34 -2.64 -6.27
N GLY A 42 13.92 -3.59 -5.43
CA GLY A 42 14.82 -4.54 -4.78
C GLY A 42 15.57 -5.47 -5.75
N PHE A 43 15.02 -5.73 -6.94
CA PHE A 43 15.67 -6.54 -7.96
C PHE A 43 16.46 -5.74 -9.01
N THR A 44 16.03 -4.51 -9.31
CA THR A 44 16.64 -3.70 -10.39
C THR A 44 17.56 -2.60 -9.88
N ASN A 45 17.53 -2.29 -8.59
CA ASN A 45 18.15 -1.11 -7.97
C ASN A 45 17.82 0.21 -8.70
N SER A 46 16.75 0.21 -9.49
CA SER A 46 16.32 1.36 -10.28
C SER A 46 15.24 2.08 -9.49
N ALA A 47 15.60 3.22 -8.90
CA ALA A 47 14.65 4.07 -8.21
C ALA A 47 13.50 4.44 -9.16
N PRO A 48 12.22 4.25 -8.76
CA PRO A 48 11.09 4.60 -9.62
C PRO A 48 10.98 6.11 -9.87
N PHE A 49 11.66 6.91 -9.05
CA PHE A 49 11.73 8.36 -9.17
C PHE A 49 13.19 8.79 -9.07
N ASN A 50 13.63 9.64 -10.00
CA ASN A 50 14.91 10.33 -9.87
C ASN A 50 14.70 11.56 -8.99
N THR A 51 15.04 11.44 -7.71
CA THR A 51 14.89 12.52 -6.72
C THR A 51 16.24 12.85 -6.10
N TRP A 52 16.42 14.11 -5.75
CA TRP A 52 17.53 14.58 -4.94
C TRP A 52 17.19 14.46 -3.45
N ASN A 53 18.21 14.28 -2.60
CA ASN A 53 18.02 14.09 -1.15
C ASN A 53 17.15 15.19 -0.50
N ILE A 54 17.31 16.44 -0.95
CA ILE A 54 16.57 17.59 -0.43
C ILE A 54 15.10 17.60 -0.86
N GLU A 55 14.81 17.16 -2.09
CA GLU A 55 13.44 17.07 -2.60
C GLU A 55 12.66 16.00 -1.85
N PHE A 56 13.32 14.89 -1.53
CA PHE A 56 12.73 13.84 -0.72
C PHE A 56 12.32 14.37 0.67
N ALA A 57 13.21 15.11 1.33
CA ALA A 57 12.95 15.71 2.64
C ALA A 57 11.84 16.76 2.62
N LEU A 58 11.81 17.62 1.60
CA LEU A 58 10.90 18.78 1.52
C LEU A 58 9.53 18.46 0.94
N TYR A 59 9.41 17.44 0.09
CA TYR A 59 8.15 17.12 -0.57
C TYR A 59 7.55 15.80 -0.09
N PHE A 60 8.35 14.76 0.06
CA PHE A 60 7.83 13.42 0.35
C PHE A 60 7.38 13.27 1.81
N PHE A 61 8.22 13.68 2.76
CA PHE A 61 7.86 13.60 4.19
C PHE A 61 6.65 14.48 4.55
N PRO A 62 6.58 15.76 4.14
CA PRO A 62 5.40 16.59 4.40
C PRO A 62 4.14 16.05 3.74
N PHE A 63 4.24 15.44 2.56
CA PHE A 63 3.10 14.80 1.90
C PHE A 63 2.54 13.64 2.74
N ILE A 64 3.38 12.77 3.29
CA ILE A 64 2.92 11.69 4.19
C ILE A 64 2.22 12.27 5.42
N ILE A 65 2.82 13.29 6.04
CA ILE A 65 2.26 13.93 7.24
C ILE A 65 0.89 14.56 6.92
N THR A 66 0.80 15.32 5.84
CA THR A 66 -0.43 16.00 5.42
C THR A 66 -1.49 15.06 4.87
N GLY A 67 -1.12 13.88 4.38
CA GLY A 67 -2.05 12.81 4.02
C GLY A 67 -2.62 12.06 5.22
N VAL A 68 -1.83 11.86 6.28
CA VAL A 68 -2.25 11.12 7.48
C VAL A 68 -3.01 12.00 8.48
N LEU A 69 -2.66 13.28 8.59
CA LEU A 69 -3.28 14.23 9.53
C LEU A 69 -4.81 14.32 9.39
N PRO A 70 -5.40 14.46 8.19
CA PRO A 70 -6.85 14.47 8.01
C PRO A 70 -7.51 13.19 8.52
N THR A 71 -6.90 12.03 8.25
CA THR A 71 -7.39 10.73 8.73
C THR A 71 -7.37 10.70 10.24
N VAL A 72 -6.26 11.06 10.89
CA VAL A 72 -6.14 11.10 12.35
C VAL A 72 -7.16 12.06 12.97
N ALA A 73 -7.34 13.25 12.39
CA ALA A 73 -8.32 14.23 12.85
C ALA A 73 -9.76 13.70 12.72
N ALA A 74 -10.09 13.05 11.60
CA ALA A 74 -11.39 12.44 11.38
C ALA A 74 -11.67 11.30 12.37
N LEU A 75 -10.68 10.46 12.65
CA LEU A 75 -10.79 9.40 13.66
C LEU A 75 -11.03 9.94 15.06
N GLY A 76 -10.33 11.02 15.42
CA GLY A 76 -10.54 11.73 16.68
C GLY A 76 -11.95 12.29 16.81
N TRP A 77 -12.47 12.90 15.73
CA TRP A 77 -13.85 13.42 15.69
C TRP A 77 -14.90 12.33 15.83
N GLN A 78 -14.74 11.23 15.08
CA GLN A 78 -15.68 10.11 15.06
C GLN A 78 -15.50 9.15 16.24
N LYS A 79 -14.49 9.37 17.11
CA LYS A 79 -14.10 8.47 18.21
C LYS A 79 -13.89 7.02 17.75
N THR A 80 -13.39 6.84 16.53
CA THR A 80 -13.16 5.51 15.97
C THR A 80 -11.81 4.96 16.45
N PRO A 81 -11.75 3.72 16.96
CA PRO A 81 -10.47 3.12 17.36
C PRO A 81 -9.50 3.03 16.17
N SER A 82 -8.28 3.53 16.32
CA SER A 82 -7.25 3.51 15.27
C SER A 82 -6.91 2.09 14.81
N ALA A 83 -6.91 1.12 15.72
CA ALA A 83 -6.68 -0.29 15.40
C ALA A 83 -7.70 -0.85 14.42
N LYS A 84 -8.96 -0.38 14.46
CA LYS A 84 -10.00 -0.80 13.51
C LYS A 84 -9.66 -0.31 12.10
N VAL A 85 -9.30 0.96 11.98
CA VAL A 85 -9.00 1.57 10.68
C VAL A 85 -7.73 0.97 10.08
N MET A 86 -6.70 0.77 10.89
CA MET A 86 -5.50 0.06 10.44
C MET A 86 -5.85 -1.34 9.92
N ARG A 87 -6.71 -2.08 10.62
CA ARG A 87 -7.14 -3.41 10.17
C ARG A 87 -7.93 -3.37 8.86
N ASP A 88 -8.79 -2.36 8.68
CA ASP A 88 -9.54 -2.16 7.44
C ASP A 88 -8.58 -1.86 6.26
N GLU A 89 -7.56 -1.02 6.48
CA GLU A 89 -6.50 -0.74 5.50
C GLU A 89 -5.67 -1.99 5.18
N GLN A 90 -5.29 -2.78 6.19
CA GLN A 90 -4.56 -4.05 5.99
C GLN A 90 -5.37 -5.04 5.16
N ILE A 91 -6.66 -5.18 5.44
CA ILE A 91 -7.56 -6.07 4.66
C ILE A 91 -7.69 -5.55 3.23
N TRP A 92 -7.91 -4.25 3.04
CA TRP A 92 -8.01 -3.66 1.71
C TRP A 92 -6.74 -3.90 0.90
N PHE A 93 -5.58 -3.60 1.47
CA PHE A 93 -4.28 -3.74 0.83
C PHE A 93 -3.93 -5.22 0.54
N ALA A 94 -4.30 -6.14 1.42
CA ALA A 94 -4.10 -7.58 1.21
C ALA A 94 -5.08 -8.21 0.21
N THR A 95 -6.19 -7.54 -0.11
CA THR A 95 -7.25 -8.06 -1.00
C THR A 95 -7.42 -7.23 -2.27
N SER A 96 -6.52 -6.29 -2.56
CA SER A 96 -6.54 -5.47 -3.79
C SER A 96 -6.63 -6.33 -5.05
N PHE A 97 -5.89 -7.44 -5.12
CA PHE A 97 -5.93 -8.38 -6.25
C PHE A 97 -7.32 -8.99 -6.47
N VAL A 98 -8.13 -9.17 -5.42
CA VAL A 98 -9.48 -9.75 -5.52
C VAL A 98 -10.40 -8.82 -6.31
N GLN A 99 -10.27 -7.52 -6.08
CA GLN A 99 -11.08 -6.50 -6.78
C GLN A 99 -10.70 -6.45 -8.26
N ILE A 100 -9.40 -6.51 -8.58
CA ILE A 100 -8.91 -6.59 -9.96
C ILE A 100 -9.42 -7.87 -10.62
N TYR A 101 -9.30 -9.01 -9.94
CA TYR A 101 -9.80 -10.30 -10.43
C TYR A 101 -11.30 -10.23 -10.76
N ALA A 102 -12.12 -9.66 -9.87
CA ALA A 102 -13.53 -9.47 -10.09
C ALA A 102 -13.84 -8.57 -11.30
N VAL A 103 -13.09 -7.47 -11.48
CA VAL A 103 -13.21 -6.58 -12.65
C VAL A 103 -12.86 -7.33 -13.93
N MET A 104 -11.77 -8.09 -13.94
CA MET A 104 -11.35 -8.87 -15.11
C MET A 104 -12.41 -9.90 -15.51
N HIS A 105 -13.00 -10.60 -14.54
CA HIS A 105 -14.08 -11.55 -14.79
C HIS A 105 -15.36 -10.90 -15.34
N ALA A 106 -15.68 -9.68 -14.88
CA ALA A 106 -16.79 -8.90 -15.40
C ALA A 106 -16.53 -8.43 -16.84
N VAL A 107 -15.33 -7.94 -17.14
CA VAL A 107 -14.92 -7.50 -18.49
C VAL A 107 -14.90 -8.68 -19.47
N TRP A 108 -14.42 -9.85 -19.04
CA TRP A 108 -14.42 -11.07 -19.85
C TRP A 108 -15.79 -11.75 -19.98
N GLY A 109 -16.85 -11.19 -19.38
CA GLY A 109 -18.22 -11.68 -19.54
C GLY A 109 -18.53 -13.00 -18.83
N THR A 110 -17.62 -13.47 -17.96
CA THR A 110 -17.77 -14.74 -17.23
C THR A 110 -18.71 -14.64 -16.02
N ILE A 111 -18.89 -13.44 -15.46
CA ILE A 111 -19.91 -13.17 -14.43
C ILE A 111 -21.12 -12.55 -15.12
N THR A 112 -22.10 -13.38 -15.47
CA THR A 112 -23.38 -12.90 -16.05
C THR A 112 -24.41 -12.67 -14.95
N ARG A 113 -25.10 -11.52 -15.01
CA ARG A 113 -26.23 -11.14 -14.13
C ARG A 113 -27.43 -12.11 -14.17
N LYS A 114 -27.38 -13.13 -15.04
CA LYS A 114 -28.47 -14.07 -15.33
C LYS A 114 -28.65 -15.16 -14.27
N ASP A 115 -27.62 -15.46 -13.48
CA ASP A 115 -27.72 -16.47 -12.43
C ASP A 115 -26.91 -16.07 -11.18
N PRO A 116 -27.57 -15.75 -10.05
CA PRO A 116 -26.88 -15.42 -8.79
C PRO A 116 -25.99 -16.53 -8.27
N SER A 117 -26.23 -17.79 -8.66
CA SER A 117 -25.39 -18.93 -8.26
C SER A 117 -23.96 -18.81 -8.77
N ASN A 118 -23.76 -18.30 -10.00
CA ASN A 118 -22.45 -18.08 -10.60
C ASN A 118 -21.59 -17.02 -9.87
N ALA A 119 -22.21 -16.09 -9.14
CA ALA A 119 -21.47 -15.10 -8.34
C ALA A 119 -20.76 -15.75 -7.13
N TRP A 120 -21.33 -16.83 -6.58
CA TRP A 120 -20.77 -17.59 -5.46
C TRP A 120 -19.73 -18.64 -5.90
N GLU A 121 -19.69 -18.98 -7.19
CA GLU A 121 -18.73 -19.92 -7.76
C GLU A 121 -17.39 -19.29 -8.14
N CYS A 122 -17.31 -17.95 -8.19
CA CYS A 122 -16.08 -17.23 -8.50
C CYS A 122 -15.11 -17.26 -7.31
N LYS A 123 -14.47 -18.41 -7.10
CA LYS A 123 -13.41 -18.58 -6.10
C LYS A 123 -12.16 -17.83 -6.56
N CYS A 124 -11.88 -16.69 -5.93
CA CYS A 124 -10.66 -15.95 -6.19
C CYS A 124 -9.44 -16.76 -5.68
N PRO A 125 -8.42 -17.01 -6.51
CA PRO A 125 -7.24 -17.73 -6.07
C PRO A 125 -6.45 -16.91 -5.05
N VAL A 126 -6.01 -17.54 -3.95
CA VAL A 126 -5.24 -16.86 -2.87
C VAL A 126 -3.74 -16.81 -3.12
N TRP A 127 -3.22 -17.52 -4.14
CA TRP A 127 -1.79 -17.55 -4.45
C TRP A 127 -1.16 -16.17 -4.74
N PRO A 128 -1.86 -15.17 -5.33
CA PRO A 128 -1.26 -13.85 -5.56
C PRO A 128 -0.82 -13.17 -4.25
N LEU A 129 -1.60 -13.33 -3.17
CA LEU A 129 -1.23 -12.81 -1.85
C LEU A 129 0.11 -13.39 -1.36
N TYR A 130 0.26 -14.72 -1.43
CA TYR A 130 1.48 -15.39 -1.00
C TYR A 130 2.66 -15.06 -1.92
N LEU A 131 2.43 -14.92 -3.23
CA LEU A 131 3.46 -14.53 -4.17
C LEU A 131 3.99 -13.13 -3.83
N HIS A 132 3.11 -12.15 -3.60
CA HIS A 132 3.53 -10.81 -3.17
C HIS A 132 4.32 -10.86 -1.87
N PHE A 133 3.83 -11.60 -0.87
CA PHE A 133 4.52 -11.72 0.41
C PHE A 133 5.94 -12.29 0.26
N VAL A 134 6.11 -13.37 -0.51
CA VAL A 134 7.42 -13.98 -0.78
C VAL A 134 8.30 -13.03 -1.59
N ALA A 135 7.79 -12.44 -2.67
CA ALA A 135 8.56 -11.56 -3.54
C ALA A 135 9.06 -10.30 -2.81
N ILE A 136 8.22 -9.68 -1.97
CA ILE A 136 8.61 -8.52 -1.15
C ILE A 136 9.64 -8.94 -0.10
N THR A 137 9.45 -10.08 0.56
CA THR A 137 10.45 -10.61 1.52
C THR A 137 11.81 -10.82 0.85
N THR A 138 11.82 -11.45 -0.32
CA THR A 138 13.04 -11.65 -1.10
C THR A 138 13.68 -10.33 -1.52
N ALA A 139 12.88 -9.36 -1.99
CA ALA A 139 13.36 -8.04 -2.37
C ALA A 139 14.01 -7.28 -1.20
N VAL A 140 13.43 -7.37 0.00
CA VAL A 140 14.02 -6.80 1.24
C VAL A 140 15.38 -7.43 1.53
N CYS A 141 15.51 -8.76 1.43
CA CYS A 141 16.77 -9.46 1.66
C CYS A 141 17.86 -9.03 0.66
N PHE A 142 17.55 -8.98 -0.64
CA PHE A 142 18.50 -8.55 -1.68
C PHE A 142 18.94 -7.10 -1.48
N ASN A 143 17.99 -6.20 -1.26
CA ASN A 143 18.25 -4.78 -1.10
C ASN A 143 19.04 -4.48 0.20
N THR A 144 18.81 -5.24 1.28
CA THR A 144 19.60 -5.14 2.52
C THR A 144 21.03 -5.68 2.34
N ALA A 145 21.21 -6.76 1.57
CA ALA A 145 22.53 -7.31 1.26
C ALA A 145 23.35 -6.38 0.35
N ASP A 146 22.73 -5.81 -0.68
CA ASP A 146 23.38 -4.85 -1.59
C ASP A 146 23.78 -3.58 -0.86
N TRP A 147 22.91 -3.09 0.02
CA TRP A 147 23.19 -1.97 0.92
C TRP A 147 24.43 -2.21 1.81
N ALA A 148 24.50 -3.38 2.44
CA ALA A 148 25.61 -3.75 3.31
C ALA A 148 26.94 -3.84 2.54
N ALA A 149 26.89 -4.09 1.23
CA ALA A 149 28.05 -4.25 0.38
C ALA A 149 28.58 -2.95 -0.25
N ARG A 150 27.74 -1.91 -0.44
CA ARG A 150 28.06 -0.81 -1.39
C ARG A 150 28.10 0.62 -0.85
N SER A 151 27.92 0.87 0.45
CA SER A 151 28.10 2.20 1.09
C SER A 151 27.64 3.41 0.22
N TYR A 152 26.32 3.54 0.09
CA TYR A 152 25.52 4.75 -0.10
C TYR A 152 25.97 5.91 -1.01
N GLU A 153 25.39 5.96 -2.21
CA GLU A 153 25.21 7.23 -2.94
C GLU A 153 23.87 7.92 -2.61
N LYS A 154 22.82 7.17 -2.18
CA LYS A 154 21.46 7.70 -1.96
C LYS A 154 20.70 7.01 -0.79
N PRO A 155 21.00 7.35 0.48
CA PRO A 155 20.43 6.65 1.64
C PRO A 155 18.92 6.77 1.78
N TRP A 156 18.34 7.90 1.38
CA TRP A 156 16.90 8.14 1.47
C TRP A 156 16.08 7.25 0.56
N VAL A 157 16.60 6.91 -0.62
CA VAL A 157 15.94 6.01 -1.55
C VAL A 157 15.85 4.62 -0.91
N TRP A 158 16.94 4.16 -0.29
CA TRP A 158 16.97 2.89 0.42
C TRP A 158 15.99 2.86 1.61
N VAL A 159 16.04 3.87 2.49
CA VAL A 159 15.12 3.97 3.65
C VAL A 159 13.67 3.93 3.20
N SER A 160 13.33 4.61 2.11
CA SER A 160 11.97 4.69 1.62
C SER A 160 11.49 3.40 0.97
N CYS A 161 12.38 2.72 0.22
CA CYS A 161 12.07 1.44 -0.39
C CYS A 161 11.96 0.31 0.64
N ILE A 162 12.86 0.26 1.62
CA ILE A 162 12.77 -0.70 2.72
C ILE A 162 11.58 -0.38 3.63
N GLY A 163 11.35 0.89 3.94
CA GLY A 163 10.20 1.33 4.72
C GLY A 163 8.87 0.95 4.07
N SER A 164 8.72 1.17 2.76
CA SER A 164 7.51 0.78 2.02
C SER A 164 7.36 -0.74 1.90
N ALA A 165 8.44 -1.47 1.64
CA ALA A 165 8.43 -2.94 1.59
C ALA A 165 7.99 -3.55 2.93
N LEU A 166 8.52 -3.03 4.04
CA LEU A 166 8.20 -3.52 5.38
C LEU A 166 6.80 -3.11 5.81
N PHE A 167 6.34 -1.92 5.44
CA PHE A 167 4.93 -1.54 5.59
C PHE A 167 4.02 -2.50 4.82
N ALA A 168 4.36 -2.84 3.57
CA ALA A 168 3.62 -3.83 2.80
C ALA A 168 3.60 -5.20 3.47
N LEU A 169 4.74 -5.72 3.94
CA LEU A 169 4.79 -6.99 4.68
C LEU A 169 3.96 -6.94 5.97
N HIS A 170 4.01 -5.84 6.71
CA HIS A 170 3.19 -5.62 7.89
C HIS A 170 1.69 -5.64 7.55
N SER A 171 1.31 -5.04 6.42
CA SER A 171 -0.08 -4.98 5.99
C SER A 171 -0.62 -6.31 5.44
N LEU A 172 0.22 -7.07 4.73
CA LEU A 172 -0.16 -8.39 4.20
C LEU A 172 -0.19 -9.48 5.28
N TRP A 173 0.64 -9.35 6.31
CA TRP A 173 0.87 -10.43 7.27
C TRP A 173 -0.40 -10.99 7.92
N PRO A 174 -1.34 -10.20 8.48
CA PRO A 174 -2.50 -10.74 9.17
C PRO A 174 -3.35 -11.69 8.30
N VAL A 175 -3.43 -11.42 6.99
CA VAL A 175 -4.19 -12.24 6.04
C VAL A 175 -3.38 -13.46 5.62
N VAL A 176 -2.08 -13.29 5.38
CA VAL A 176 -1.16 -14.40 5.10
C VAL A 176 -1.13 -15.41 6.25
N SER A 177 -0.99 -14.91 7.48
CA SER A 177 -0.88 -15.72 8.69
C SER A 177 -2.18 -16.47 8.98
N PHE A 178 -3.32 -15.82 8.75
CA PHE A 178 -4.64 -16.47 8.79
C PHE A 178 -4.72 -17.63 7.80
N GLY A 179 -4.31 -17.41 6.54
CA GLY A 179 -4.36 -18.46 5.52
C GLY A 179 -3.35 -19.59 5.73
N LEU A 180 -2.23 -19.33 6.40
CA LEU A 180 -1.23 -20.34 6.76
C LEU A 180 -1.54 -21.07 8.08
N GLY A 181 -2.55 -20.63 8.84
CA GLY A 181 -2.86 -21.18 10.17
C GLY A 181 -1.78 -20.86 11.22
N VAL A 182 -0.93 -19.85 10.97
CA VAL A 182 0.15 -19.44 11.87
C VAL A 182 -0.29 -18.18 12.62
N THR A 183 -0.35 -18.24 13.94
CA THR A 183 -0.56 -17.06 14.78
C THR A 183 0.79 -16.59 15.32
N MET A 184 1.35 -15.52 14.73
CA MET A 184 2.47 -14.83 15.38
C MET A 184 1.94 -13.83 16.41
N PRO A 185 2.61 -13.68 17.57
CA PRO A 185 2.20 -12.72 18.58
C PRO A 185 2.24 -11.28 18.03
N GLU A 186 1.20 -10.48 18.26
CA GLU A 186 1.12 -9.06 17.85
C GLU A 186 2.37 -8.26 18.25
N ALA A 187 2.99 -8.60 19.38
CA ALA A 187 4.22 -7.98 19.88
C ALA A 187 5.42 -8.11 18.94
N PHE A 188 5.47 -9.12 18.07
CA PHE A 188 6.56 -9.29 17.10
C PHE A 188 6.57 -8.15 16.07
N TYR A 189 5.40 -7.77 15.54
CA TYR A 189 5.27 -6.70 14.55
C TYR A 189 5.60 -5.33 15.12
N THR A 190 5.12 -5.04 16.33
CA THR A 190 5.45 -3.79 17.03
C THR A 190 6.94 -3.69 17.32
N ARG A 191 7.61 -4.82 17.61
CA ARG A 191 9.07 -4.86 17.83
C ARG A 191 9.86 -4.69 16.54
N VAL A 192 9.44 -5.32 15.44
CA VAL A 192 10.08 -5.14 14.12
C VAL A 192 9.89 -3.69 13.64
N PHE A 193 8.69 -3.14 13.75
CA PHE A 193 8.42 -1.73 13.42
C PHE A 193 9.22 -0.77 14.33
N GLY A 194 9.30 -1.06 15.63
CA GLY A 194 10.12 -0.30 16.57
C GLY A 194 11.63 -0.36 16.25
N MET A 195 12.15 -1.54 15.88
CA MET A 195 13.53 -1.68 15.40
C MET A 195 13.79 -0.86 14.15
N LEU A 196 12.80 -0.70 13.27
CA LEU A 196 12.93 0.11 12.05
C LEU A 196 12.94 1.60 12.32
N VAL A 197 12.13 2.07 13.27
CA VAL A 197 12.23 3.45 13.75
C VAL A 197 13.63 3.69 14.30
N VAL A 198 14.16 2.76 15.10
CA VAL A 198 15.53 2.85 15.63
C VAL A 198 16.57 2.83 14.51
N MET A 199 16.50 1.92 13.54
CA MET A 199 17.45 1.86 12.41
C MET A 199 17.39 3.13 11.55
N THR A 200 16.20 3.69 11.34
CA THR A 200 16.01 4.96 10.63
C THR A 200 16.67 6.11 11.41
N LEU A 201 16.42 6.20 12.71
CA LEU A 201 17.03 7.21 13.59
C LEU A 201 18.56 7.08 13.68
N VAL A 202 19.08 5.85 13.74
CA VAL A 202 20.53 5.57 13.72
C VAL A 202 21.15 5.99 12.38
N SER A 203 20.46 5.71 11.27
CA SER A 203 20.91 6.15 9.94
C SER A 203 20.92 7.68 9.83
N LEU A 204 19.92 8.35 10.41
CA LEU A 204 19.87 9.82 10.51
C LEU A 204 21.00 10.40 11.37
N TRP A 205 21.35 9.75 12.49
CA TRP A 205 22.41 10.18 13.38
C TRP A 205 23.80 10.05 12.74
N LEU A 206 24.09 8.91 12.10
CA LEU A 206 25.36 8.68 11.40
C LEU A 206 25.59 9.67 10.25
N LEU A 207 24.51 10.14 9.61
CA LEU A 207 24.58 11.18 8.59
C LEU A 207 24.94 12.56 9.17
N GLY A 208 24.46 12.86 10.38
CA GLY A 208 24.73 14.13 11.07
C GLY A 208 26.18 14.30 11.54
N GLU A 209 26.95 13.20 11.67
CA GLU A 209 28.38 13.25 11.99
C GLU A 209 29.28 13.33 10.74
N SER A 210 28.71 13.13 9.55
CA SER A 210 29.45 13.07 8.28
C SER A 210 29.36 14.35 7.42
N GLY A 211 28.66 15.38 7.90
CA GLY A 211 28.60 16.72 7.30
C GLY A 211 29.22 17.77 8.21
#